data_AF-A0A8T1XWH9-F1
#
_entry.id   AF-A0A8T1XWH9-F1
#
_cell.length_a   1.000
_cell.length_b   1.000
_cell.length_c   1.000
_cell.angle_alpha   90.00
_cell.angle_beta   90.00
_cell.angle_gamma   90.00
#
_symmetry.space_group_name_H-M   'P 1'
#
loop_
_entity.id
_entity.type
_entity.pdbx_description
1 polymer ?
#
loop_
_entity_poly.entity_id
_entity_poly.type
_entity_poly.pdbx_seq_one_letter_code
_entity_poly.pdbx_strand_id
1 'polypeptide(L)'
;MGKLTTLNGILKDEASQMKLNVVHLCSSVNAKTIDLALLKATSHTSHNPPSDKYVTFLQSTVDTCYGPETVSAILHRLRLTTDVCVAAKCLILLHKMIKAESGYNEEDSLRDSNSHRTLIYNQGGSNLKLNDLNVNSSRFTRELSPWVQWYKQYLDCYLSIAEVLGVTPNIKDKTEDKRLETQRVSHYTTDCIFKQIDFLVNLFEHISDRPKTPTSKLNKIIIEMIELMVQDYFSVIKLIRIRFEELNERVAKPYELVPVLERLENCKEGLNEFSWRSKYLIEDFWCLVSKLKDM
;
A
#
# COMPACT_ATOMS: atom_id res chain seq x y z
N MET A 1 -23.61 4.97 -24.96
CA MET A 1 -22.98 5.98 -24.09
C MET A 1 -21.46 5.84 -23.93
N GLY A 2 -20.81 4.70 -24.19
CA GLY A 2 -19.35 4.55 -23.97
C GLY A 2 -18.41 5.33 -24.90
N LYS A 3 -18.83 5.68 -26.14
CA LYS A 3 -17.97 6.40 -27.10
C LYS A 3 -17.65 7.84 -26.67
N LEU A 4 -18.61 8.56 -26.08
CA LEU A 4 -18.43 9.95 -25.62
C LEU A 4 -17.50 10.04 -24.40
N THR A 5 -17.60 9.10 -23.46
CA THR A 5 -16.69 9.04 -22.29
C THR A 5 -15.26 8.72 -22.70
N THR A 6 -15.07 7.82 -23.67
CA THR A 6 -13.74 7.49 -24.19
C THR A 6 -13.11 8.67 -24.93
N LEU A 7 -13.87 9.37 -25.79
CA LEU A 7 -13.38 10.56 -26.49
C LEU A 7 -13.00 11.69 -25.52
N ASN A 8 -13.81 11.92 -24.49
CA ASN A 8 -13.48 12.89 -23.44
C ASN A 8 -12.19 12.51 -22.69
N GLY A 9 -11.99 11.21 -22.41
CA GLY A 9 -10.75 10.70 -21.83
C GLY A 9 -9.54 10.97 -22.72
N ILE A 10 -9.65 10.74 -24.03
CA ILE A 10 -8.56 10.97 -25.00
C ILE A 10 -8.18 12.45 -25.00
N LEU A 11 -9.16 13.34 -25.08
CA LEU A 11 -8.92 14.79 -25.04
C LEU A 11 -8.25 15.23 -23.72
N LYS A 12 -8.64 14.63 -22.58
CA LYS A 12 -7.99 14.90 -21.29
C LYS A 12 -6.55 14.38 -21.23
N ASP A 13 -6.28 13.21 -21.82
CA ASP A 13 -4.94 12.64 -21.92
C ASP A 13 -4.04 13.53 -22.80
N GLU A 14 -4.54 13.99 -23.95
CA GLU A 14 -3.83 14.92 -24.85
C GLU A 14 -3.59 16.28 -24.19
N ALA A 15 -4.61 16.86 -23.55
CA ALA A 15 -4.48 18.12 -22.82
C ALA A 15 -3.46 18.02 -21.68
N SER A 16 -3.43 16.87 -20.98
CA SER A 16 -2.43 16.62 -19.93
C SER A 16 -1.01 16.58 -20.50
N GLN A 17 -0.81 15.92 -21.65
CA GLN A 17 0.48 15.89 -22.35
C GLN A 17 0.90 17.26 -22.87
N MET A 18 -0.04 18.05 -23.41
CA MET A 18 0.24 19.40 -23.88
C MET A 18 0.65 20.33 -22.74
N LYS A 19 -0.07 20.27 -21.60
CA LYS A 19 0.30 21.00 -20.38
C LYS A 19 1.69 20.60 -19.90
N LEU A 20 2.02 19.32 -19.99
CA LEU A 20 3.33 18.79 -19.65
C LEU A 20 4.45 19.41 -20.51
N ASN A 21 4.26 19.41 -21.83
CA ASN A 21 5.25 19.95 -22.77
C ASN A 21 5.56 21.44 -22.51
N VAL A 22 4.55 22.21 -22.08
CA VAL A 22 4.73 23.63 -21.70
C VAL A 22 5.51 23.77 -20.39
N VAL A 23 5.13 23.02 -19.34
CA VAL A 23 5.85 23.02 -18.05
C VAL A 23 7.32 22.62 -18.24
N HIS A 24 7.57 21.70 -19.17
CA HIS A 24 8.89 21.18 -19.44
C HIS A 24 9.77 22.02 -20.35
N LEU A 25 9.35 23.20 -20.79
CA LEU A 25 10.25 24.10 -21.53
C LEU A 25 11.51 24.44 -20.72
N CYS A 26 11.43 24.43 -19.39
CA CYS A 26 12.54 24.74 -18.48
C CYS A 26 12.98 23.57 -17.56
N SER A 27 12.43 22.36 -17.72
CA SER A 27 12.76 21.21 -16.84
C SER A 27 13.92 20.36 -17.37
N SER A 28 14.60 19.64 -16.47
CA SER A 28 15.58 18.61 -16.84
C SER A 28 14.95 17.46 -17.64
N VAL A 29 15.70 16.83 -18.54
CA VAL A 29 15.24 15.72 -19.39
C VAL A 29 14.66 14.55 -18.56
N ASN A 30 15.25 14.29 -17.39
CA ASN A 30 14.84 13.19 -16.51
C ASN A 30 13.46 13.47 -15.88
N ALA A 31 13.22 14.71 -15.42
CA ALA A 31 11.90 15.11 -14.94
C ALA A 31 10.83 14.95 -16.02
N LYS A 32 11.13 15.32 -17.28
CA LYS A 32 10.20 15.11 -18.41
C LYS A 32 9.86 13.65 -18.62
N THR A 33 10.86 12.78 -18.52
CA THR A 33 10.69 11.34 -18.75
C THR A 33 9.85 10.70 -17.65
N ILE A 34 10.09 11.08 -16.39
CA ILE A 34 9.31 10.62 -15.23
C ILE A 34 7.86 11.05 -15.37
N ASP A 35 7.60 12.32 -15.63
CA ASP A 35 6.25 12.85 -15.76
C ASP A 35 5.50 12.23 -16.95
N LEU A 36 6.17 12.05 -18.09
CA LEU A 36 5.58 11.37 -19.24
C LEU A 36 5.23 9.91 -18.94
N ALA A 37 6.12 9.17 -18.26
CA ALA A 37 5.86 7.80 -17.84
C ALA A 37 4.68 7.73 -16.86
N LEU A 38 4.62 8.66 -15.90
CA LEU A 38 3.52 8.80 -14.96
C LEU A 38 2.18 9.04 -15.69
N LEU A 39 2.12 10.00 -16.62
CA LEU A 39 0.91 10.27 -17.42
C LEU A 39 0.44 9.03 -18.17
N LYS A 40 1.36 8.30 -18.80
CA LYS A 40 1.02 7.09 -19.56
C LYS A 40 0.59 5.94 -18.66
N ALA A 41 1.19 5.80 -17.47
CA ALA A 41 0.79 4.82 -16.46
C ALA A 41 -0.61 5.10 -15.88
N THR A 42 -1.01 6.37 -15.84
CA THR A 42 -2.23 6.84 -15.15
C THR A 42 -3.22 7.50 -16.11
N SER A 43 -3.35 6.98 -17.35
CA SER A 43 -4.25 7.53 -18.36
C SER A 43 -5.72 7.47 -17.97
N HIS A 44 -6.53 8.40 -18.47
CA HIS A 44 -7.98 8.44 -18.22
C HIS A 44 -8.74 7.38 -19.03
N THR A 45 -8.19 7.01 -20.19
CA THR A 45 -8.85 6.19 -21.23
C THR A 45 -8.82 4.69 -21.00
N SER A 46 -7.87 4.20 -20.20
CA SER A 46 -7.70 2.76 -19.98
C SER A 46 -8.38 2.31 -18.69
N HIS A 47 -9.27 1.33 -18.78
CA HIS A 47 -9.85 0.65 -17.61
C HIS A 47 -8.94 -0.47 -17.06
N ASN A 48 -7.68 -0.55 -17.52
CA ASN A 48 -6.68 -1.47 -17.01
C ASN A 48 -5.86 -0.80 -15.89
N PRO A 49 -5.23 -1.58 -14.99
CA PRO A 49 -4.24 -1.05 -14.04
C PRO A 49 -3.07 -0.34 -14.75
N PRO A 50 -2.20 0.38 -14.00
CA PRO A 50 -1.00 0.97 -14.56
C PRO A 50 -0.17 -0.06 -15.35
N SER A 51 0.26 0.30 -16.56
CA SER A 51 1.00 -0.62 -17.43
C SER A 51 2.38 -0.95 -16.86
N ASP A 52 2.70 -2.25 -16.80
CA ASP A 52 3.95 -2.77 -16.23
C ASP A 52 5.19 -2.09 -16.80
N LYS A 53 5.22 -1.80 -18.10
CA LYS A 53 6.33 -1.07 -18.73
C LYS A 53 6.66 0.24 -18.01
N TYR A 54 5.64 1.04 -17.68
CA TYR A 54 5.84 2.32 -17.01
C TYR A 54 6.03 2.15 -15.51
N VAL A 55 5.37 1.16 -14.90
CA VAL A 55 5.57 0.79 -13.49
C VAL A 55 7.03 0.43 -13.24
N THR A 56 7.61 -0.49 -14.03
CA THR A 56 9.00 -0.93 -13.91
C THR A 56 9.97 0.24 -14.06
N PHE A 57 9.72 1.13 -15.04
CA PHE A 57 10.54 2.33 -15.22
C PHE A 57 10.47 3.25 -13.99
N LEU A 58 9.28 3.54 -13.47
CA LEU A 58 9.13 4.39 -12.28
C LEU A 58 9.78 3.72 -11.06
N GLN A 59 9.61 2.42 -10.87
CA GLN A 59 10.25 1.64 -9.79
C GLN A 59 11.78 1.68 -9.87
N SER A 60 12.38 1.65 -11.07
CA SER A 60 13.83 1.79 -11.20
C SER A 60 14.38 3.15 -10.73
N THR A 61 13.52 4.14 -10.50
CA THR A 61 13.94 5.44 -9.94
C THR A 61 14.00 5.43 -8.42
N VAL A 62 13.37 4.46 -7.72
CA VAL A 62 13.24 4.45 -6.24
C VAL A 62 14.59 4.49 -5.56
N ASP A 63 15.52 3.63 -5.98
CA ASP A 63 16.84 3.52 -5.33
C ASP A 63 17.85 4.54 -5.86
N THR A 64 17.39 5.52 -6.65
CA THR A 64 18.21 6.56 -7.27
C THR A 64 17.88 7.94 -6.69
N CYS A 65 18.70 8.94 -7.01
CA CYS A 65 18.42 10.32 -6.61
C CYS A 65 17.12 10.91 -7.16
N TYR A 66 16.42 10.23 -8.08
CA TYR A 66 15.19 10.70 -8.72
C TYR A 66 13.90 10.20 -8.10
N GLY A 67 13.94 9.17 -7.26
CA GLY A 67 12.70 8.67 -6.70
C GLY A 67 12.00 9.67 -5.75
N PRO A 68 12.66 10.65 -5.08
CA PRO A 68 11.96 11.66 -4.29
C PRO A 68 11.00 12.45 -5.18
N GLU A 69 11.50 12.86 -6.34
CA GLU A 69 10.76 13.56 -7.39
C GLU A 69 9.69 12.65 -7.99
N THR A 70 9.96 11.37 -8.25
CA THR A 70 8.96 10.42 -8.75
C THR A 70 7.77 10.28 -7.81
N VAL A 71 8.02 10.10 -6.52
CA VAL A 71 6.96 10.00 -5.50
C VAL A 71 6.18 11.32 -5.42
N SER A 72 6.89 12.46 -5.39
CA SER A 72 6.28 13.79 -5.36
C SER A 72 5.36 14.01 -6.57
N ALA A 73 5.79 13.61 -7.76
CA ALA A 73 4.99 13.69 -8.99
C ALA A 73 3.72 12.82 -8.91
N ILE A 74 3.81 11.60 -8.37
CA ILE A 74 2.65 10.72 -8.15
C ILE A 74 1.65 11.38 -7.19
N LEU A 75 2.14 11.87 -6.04
CA LEU A 75 1.30 12.53 -5.04
C LEU A 75 0.66 13.81 -5.58
N HIS A 76 1.42 14.63 -6.31
CA HIS A 76 0.91 15.84 -6.94
C HIS A 76 -0.22 15.50 -7.93
N ARG A 77 -0.06 14.47 -8.76
CA ARG A 77 -1.10 14.02 -9.69
C ARG A 77 -2.34 13.48 -8.97
N LEU A 78 -2.16 12.70 -7.91
CA LEU A 78 -3.25 12.21 -7.05
C LEU A 78 -4.07 13.36 -6.46
N ARG A 79 -3.37 14.40 -5.98
CA ARG A 79 -4.00 15.57 -5.35
C ARG A 79 -4.75 16.45 -6.33
N LEU A 80 -4.34 16.53 -7.60
CA LEU A 80 -4.97 17.42 -8.57
C LEU A 80 -6.07 16.76 -9.40
N THR A 81 -6.05 15.44 -9.52
CA THR A 81 -7.02 14.75 -10.36
C THR A 81 -8.42 14.74 -9.74
N THR A 82 -9.44 14.98 -10.56
CA THR A 82 -10.85 14.71 -10.21
C THR A 82 -11.34 13.42 -10.86
N ASP A 83 -10.47 12.65 -11.52
CA ASP A 83 -10.83 11.42 -12.21
C ASP A 83 -10.56 10.20 -11.33
N VAL A 84 -11.60 9.39 -11.13
CA VAL A 84 -11.55 8.20 -10.26
C VAL A 84 -10.53 7.17 -10.75
N CYS A 85 -10.41 6.96 -12.07
CA CYS A 85 -9.47 5.99 -12.64
C CYS A 85 -8.03 6.45 -12.45
N VAL A 86 -7.77 7.74 -12.68
CA VAL A 86 -6.44 8.33 -12.47
C VAL A 86 -6.05 8.25 -10.99
N ALA A 87 -6.95 8.62 -10.08
CA ALA A 87 -6.72 8.52 -8.64
C ALA A 87 -6.38 7.09 -8.23
N ALA A 88 -7.17 6.11 -8.68
CA ALA A 88 -6.94 4.70 -8.41
C ALA A 88 -5.55 4.23 -8.88
N LYS A 89 -5.17 4.60 -10.11
CA LYS A 89 -3.87 4.26 -10.69
C LYS A 89 -2.70 4.92 -9.96
N CYS A 90 -2.86 6.17 -9.51
CA CYS A 90 -1.87 6.85 -8.68
C CYS A 90 -1.67 6.14 -7.34
N LEU A 91 -2.74 5.69 -6.68
CA LEU A 91 -2.64 4.93 -5.43
C LEU A 91 -1.97 3.57 -5.64
N ILE A 92 -2.31 2.85 -6.73
CA ILE A 92 -1.65 1.58 -7.09
C ILE A 92 -0.15 1.81 -7.33
N LEU A 93 0.20 2.85 -8.10
CA LEU A 93 1.60 3.18 -8.33
C LEU A 93 2.32 3.46 -7.02
N LEU A 94 1.75 4.32 -6.17
CA LEU A 94 2.33 4.65 -4.86
C LEU A 94 2.58 3.38 -4.04
N HIS A 95 1.61 2.47 -3.98
CA HIS A 95 1.77 1.20 -3.29
C HIS A 95 2.91 0.35 -3.87
N LYS A 96 2.98 0.24 -5.19
CA LYS A 96 4.09 -0.46 -5.87
C LYS A 96 5.45 0.22 -5.65
N MET A 97 5.48 1.54 -5.49
CA MET A 97 6.71 2.27 -5.16
C MET A 97 7.18 1.91 -3.74
N ILE A 98 6.27 1.94 -2.78
CA ILE A 98 6.54 1.60 -1.38
C ILE A 98 7.09 0.16 -1.26
N LYS A 99 6.48 -0.79 -1.99
CA LYS A 99 6.90 -2.20 -1.96
C LYS A 99 8.20 -2.51 -2.71
N ALA A 100 8.63 -1.64 -3.62
CA ALA A 100 9.88 -1.83 -4.37
C ALA A 100 11.12 -1.58 -3.50
N GLU A 101 10.96 -0.81 -2.42
CA GLU A 101 12.04 -0.48 -1.50
C GLU A 101 12.60 -1.73 -0.81
N SER A 102 13.94 -1.85 -0.78
CA SER A 102 14.64 -2.93 -0.11
C SER A 102 14.68 -2.72 1.41
N GLY A 103 13.62 -3.09 2.12
CA GLY A 103 13.50 -2.84 3.57
C GLY A 103 14.40 -3.67 4.51
N TYR A 104 15.17 -4.63 4.01
CA TYR A 104 15.94 -5.60 4.80
C TYR A 104 17.40 -5.81 4.31
N ASN A 105 18.01 -4.81 3.67
CA ASN A 105 19.43 -4.91 3.28
C ASN A 105 20.34 -4.53 4.46
N GLU A 106 21.38 -5.35 4.70
CA GLU A 106 22.27 -5.31 5.89
C GLU A 106 23.14 -4.04 6.03
N GLU A 107 23.15 -3.11 5.07
CA GLU A 107 23.99 -1.90 5.09
C GLU A 107 23.28 -0.63 5.63
N ASP A 108 22.23 -0.78 6.44
CA ASP A 108 21.38 0.32 6.89
C ASP A 108 21.87 1.02 8.19
N SER A 109 23.20 1.17 8.34
CA SER A 109 23.79 2.01 9.41
C SER A 109 24.39 3.33 8.90
N LEU A 110 24.31 3.63 7.60
CA LEU A 110 24.86 4.87 7.06
C LEU A 110 24.08 5.48 5.89
N ARG A 111 22.79 5.13 5.71
CA ARG A 111 21.87 5.85 4.80
C ARG A 111 20.93 6.77 5.58
N ASP A 112 21.52 7.48 6.52
CA ASP A 112 20.94 8.68 7.10
C ASP A 112 20.70 9.70 5.95
N SER A 113 19.50 10.29 5.87
CA SER A 113 19.16 11.52 5.10
C SER A 113 18.58 11.51 3.67
N ASN A 114 18.48 10.43 2.88
CA ASN A 114 17.92 10.51 1.49
C ASN A 114 16.51 9.92 1.33
N SER A 115 15.69 10.13 2.34
CA SER A 115 14.52 9.30 2.62
C SER A 115 13.31 9.71 1.77
N HIS A 116 13.06 8.96 0.70
CA HIS A 116 11.76 8.93 0.00
C HIS A 116 10.67 8.53 0.98
N ARG A 117 11.02 7.64 1.92
CA ARG A 117 10.31 7.40 3.17
C ARG A 117 9.94 8.71 3.84
N THR A 118 10.87 9.60 4.14
CA THR A 118 10.61 10.93 4.74
C THR A 118 9.77 11.83 3.83
N LEU A 119 9.72 11.65 2.51
CA LEU A 119 8.76 12.37 1.66
C LEU A 119 7.36 11.74 1.68
N ILE A 120 7.27 10.41 1.64
CA ILE A 120 6.02 9.67 1.81
C ILE A 120 5.46 9.89 3.22
N TYR A 121 6.31 10.02 4.23
CA TYR A 121 5.97 10.24 5.64
C TYR A 121 5.79 11.73 5.98
N ASN A 122 6.57 12.67 5.43
CA ASN A 122 6.37 14.11 5.70
C ASN A 122 5.32 14.74 4.78
N GLN A 123 5.12 14.23 3.56
CA GLN A 123 4.06 14.73 2.66
C GLN A 123 2.81 13.83 2.65
N GLY A 124 2.91 12.57 3.06
CA GLY A 124 1.77 11.66 3.25
C GLY A 124 1.42 11.39 4.71
N GLY A 125 2.20 11.91 5.67
CA GLY A 125 1.89 11.87 7.10
C GLY A 125 0.56 12.56 7.38
N SER A 126 -0.41 11.76 7.79
CA SER A 126 -1.80 12.14 8.06
C SER A 126 -2.55 12.72 6.85
N ASN A 127 -2.96 11.81 5.96
CA ASN A 127 -3.94 11.95 4.89
C ASN A 127 -3.30 12.18 3.51
N LEU A 128 -3.09 11.09 2.76
CA LEU A 128 -3.26 11.13 1.31
C LEU A 128 -4.47 12.02 1.00
N LYS A 129 -4.35 12.99 0.10
CA LYS A 129 -5.45 13.89 -0.22
C LYS A 129 -6.00 13.53 -1.58
N LEU A 130 -7.31 13.29 -1.62
CA LEU A 130 -8.08 13.14 -2.84
C LEU A 130 -8.89 14.42 -3.03
N ASN A 131 -8.90 14.96 -4.24
CA ASN A 131 -9.89 15.97 -4.62
C ASN A 131 -11.28 15.34 -4.75
N ASP A 132 -12.30 16.18 -4.90
CA ASP A 132 -13.66 15.75 -5.21
C ASP A 132 -13.68 14.96 -6.53
N LEU A 133 -13.83 13.65 -6.39
CA LEU A 133 -13.79 12.73 -7.52
C LEU A 133 -15.11 12.79 -8.31
N ASN A 134 -15.01 12.76 -9.63
CA ASN A 134 -16.16 12.69 -10.52
C ASN A 134 -16.70 11.25 -10.62
N VAL A 135 -17.37 10.82 -9.55
CA VAL A 135 -17.91 9.47 -9.39
C VAL A 135 -18.98 9.13 -10.44
N ASN A 136 -19.76 10.13 -10.86
CA ASN A 136 -20.96 9.95 -11.67
C ASN A 136 -20.74 9.90 -13.18
N SER A 137 -19.49 9.88 -13.64
CA SER A 137 -19.18 9.87 -15.08
C SER A 137 -19.54 8.54 -15.77
N SER A 138 -19.54 7.41 -15.07
CA SER A 138 -19.93 6.10 -15.61
C SER A 138 -20.29 5.08 -14.52
N ARG A 139 -20.87 3.94 -14.91
CA ARG A 139 -21.05 2.79 -13.99
C ARG A 139 -19.70 2.29 -13.43
N PHE A 140 -18.67 2.26 -14.28
CA PHE A 140 -17.32 1.83 -13.91
C PHE A 140 -16.73 2.70 -12.78
N THR A 141 -16.87 4.03 -12.87
CA THR A 141 -16.37 4.97 -11.85
C THR A 141 -17.18 4.93 -10.57
N ARG A 142 -18.49 4.66 -10.64
CA ARG A 142 -19.34 4.44 -9.46
C ARG A 142 -18.92 3.20 -8.67
N GLU A 143 -18.60 2.11 -9.37
CA GLU A 143 -18.10 0.87 -8.75
C GLU A 143 -16.68 1.05 -8.18
N LEU A 144 -15.82 1.83 -8.85
CA LEU A 144 -14.43 2.05 -8.43
C LEU A 144 -14.29 3.04 -7.26
N SER A 145 -15.19 4.03 -7.13
CA SER A 145 -15.03 5.11 -6.15
C SER A 145 -14.97 4.63 -4.69
N PRO A 146 -15.82 3.71 -4.20
CA PRO A 146 -15.71 3.19 -2.83
C PRO A 146 -14.35 2.54 -2.58
N TRP A 147 -13.84 1.80 -3.58
CA TRP A 147 -12.51 1.19 -3.52
C TRP A 147 -11.40 2.21 -3.47
N VAL A 148 -11.49 3.31 -4.23
CA VAL A 148 -10.49 4.38 -4.18
C VAL A 148 -10.42 5.04 -2.80
N GLN A 149 -11.58 5.32 -2.20
CA GLN A 149 -11.65 5.91 -0.86
C GLN A 149 -11.10 4.97 0.21
N TRP A 150 -11.54 3.71 0.17
CA TRP A 150 -11.05 2.68 1.09
C TRP A 150 -9.55 2.45 0.92
N TYR A 151 -9.06 2.27 -0.31
CA TYR A 151 -7.65 1.97 -0.58
C TYR A 151 -6.72 3.12 -0.19
N LYS A 152 -7.23 4.36 -0.28
CA LYS A 152 -6.54 5.54 0.22
C LYS A 152 -6.38 5.50 1.76
N GLN A 153 -7.44 5.19 2.50
CA GLN A 153 -7.37 5.02 3.96
C GLN A 153 -6.49 3.84 4.37
N TYR A 154 -6.59 2.73 3.63
CA TYR A 154 -5.75 1.56 3.78
C TYR A 154 -4.25 1.92 3.63
N LEU A 155 -3.88 2.68 2.59
CA LEU A 155 -2.50 3.11 2.39
C LEU A 155 -2.04 4.12 3.46
N ASP A 156 -2.92 5.00 3.93
CA ASP A 156 -2.61 5.89 5.06
C ASP A 156 -2.27 5.07 6.32
N CYS A 157 -3.05 4.02 6.61
CA CYS A 157 -2.79 3.07 7.70
C CYS A 157 -1.47 2.30 7.49
N TYR A 158 -1.24 1.78 6.28
CA TYR A 158 -0.04 1.05 5.90
C TYR A 158 1.24 1.88 6.09
N LEU A 159 1.21 3.15 5.71
CA LEU A 159 2.33 4.07 5.91
C LEU A 159 2.56 4.39 7.38
N SER A 160 1.49 4.55 8.16
CA SER A 160 1.59 4.76 9.61
C SER A 160 2.23 3.55 10.30
N ILE A 161 1.92 2.33 9.86
CA ILE A 161 2.61 1.12 10.33
C ILE A 161 4.10 1.19 10.03
N ALA A 162 4.47 1.54 8.80
CA ALA A 162 5.87 1.56 8.40
C ALA A 162 6.71 2.57 9.22
N GLU A 163 6.11 3.69 9.63
CA GLU A 163 6.70 4.63 10.59
C GLU A 163 6.91 3.98 11.97
N VAL A 164 5.89 3.31 12.50
CA VAL A 164 5.92 2.67 13.83
C VAL A 164 6.87 1.47 13.87
N LEU A 165 7.02 0.74 12.75
CA LEU A 165 7.97 -0.38 12.64
C LEU A 165 9.40 0.07 12.36
N GLY A 166 9.58 1.30 11.86
CA GLY A 166 10.85 1.79 11.28
C GLY A 166 11.18 1.20 9.91
N VAL A 167 10.33 0.30 9.38
CA VAL A 167 10.49 -0.35 8.08
C VAL A 167 9.14 -0.60 7.42
N THR A 168 9.14 -0.64 6.09
CA THR A 168 7.96 -1.04 5.31
C THR A 168 7.54 -2.48 5.67
N PRO A 169 6.24 -2.75 5.95
CA PRO A 169 5.74 -4.07 6.35
C PRO A 169 5.63 -5.04 5.16
N ASN A 170 6.77 -5.29 4.50
CA ASN A 170 6.89 -6.10 3.28
C ASN A 170 7.92 -7.23 3.46
N ILE A 171 7.80 -7.97 4.57
CA ILE A 171 8.67 -9.12 4.88
C ILE A 171 8.42 -10.28 3.90
N LYS A 172 9.47 -10.78 3.25
CA LYS A 172 9.33 -11.88 2.29
C LYS A 172 9.46 -13.23 2.99
N ASP A 173 9.14 -14.30 2.26
CA ASP A 173 9.34 -15.68 2.72
C ASP A 173 10.80 -16.14 2.59
N LYS A 174 11.72 -15.29 3.05
CA LYS A 174 13.15 -15.58 3.09
C LYS A 174 13.57 -15.76 4.53
N THR A 175 14.38 -16.79 4.78
CA THR A 175 14.93 -17.07 6.12
C THR A 175 15.66 -15.86 6.70
N GLU A 176 16.39 -15.12 5.87
CA GLU A 176 17.13 -13.93 6.29
C GLU A 176 16.21 -12.78 6.72
N ASP A 177 15.18 -12.45 5.93
CA ASP A 177 14.21 -11.41 6.30
C ASP A 177 13.54 -11.73 7.65
N LYS A 178 13.18 -13.00 7.88
CA LYS A 178 12.63 -13.47 9.16
C LYS A 178 13.65 -13.31 10.29
N ARG A 179 14.90 -13.72 10.09
CA ARG A 179 15.98 -13.60 11.08
C ARG A 179 16.23 -12.15 11.48
N LEU A 180 16.33 -11.25 10.50
CA LEU A 180 16.54 -9.82 10.72
C LEU A 180 15.37 -9.18 11.45
N GLU A 181 14.13 -9.55 11.12
CA GLU A 181 12.95 -9.05 11.82
C GLU A 181 12.88 -9.56 13.26
N THR A 182 13.12 -10.85 13.50
CA THR A 182 13.17 -11.41 14.87
C THR A 182 14.26 -10.71 15.69
N GLN A 183 15.45 -10.52 15.13
CA GLN A 183 16.51 -9.76 15.79
C GLN A 183 16.06 -8.33 16.08
N ARG A 184 15.43 -7.63 15.14
CA ARG A 184 14.92 -6.26 15.37
C ARG A 184 13.92 -6.22 16.51
N VAL A 185 12.95 -7.14 16.51
CA VAL A 185 11.88 -7.22 17.51
C VAL A 185 12.42 -7.49 18.91
N SER A 186 13.47 -8.31 19.05
CA SER A 186 14.07 -8.60 20.36
C SER A 186 14.74 -7.40 21.02
N HIS A 187 15.12 -6.37 20.27
CA HIS A 187 15.68 -5.12 20.81
C HIS A 187 14.60 -4.13 21.27
N TYR A 188 13.33 -4.31 20.88
CA TYR A 188 12.25 -3.42 21.29
C TYR A 188 11.79 -3.71 22.72
N THR A 189 11.29 -2.69 23.42
CA THR A 189 10.60 -2.87 24.71
C THR A 189 9.27 -3.58 24.51
N THR A 190 8.77 -4.26 25.55
CA THR A 190 7.47 -4.95 25.50
C THR A 190 6.33 -4.00 25.10
N ASP A 191 6.30 -2.79 25.67
CA ASP A 191 5.31 -1.75 25.33
C ASP A 191 5.38 -1.33 23.86
N CYS A 192 6.60 -1.25 23.31
CA CYS A 192 6.80 -0.95 21.89
C CYS A 192 6.22 -2.07 21.02
N ILE A 193 6.45 -3.34 21.38
CA ILE A 193 5.90 -4.49 20.65
C ILE A 193 4.37 -4.48 20.70
N PHE A 194 3.77 -4.24 21.86
CA PHE A 194 2.31 -4.10 21.98
C PHE A 194 1.76 -3.01 21.07
N LYS A 195 2.39 -1.83 21.08
CA LYS A 195 2.02 -0.74 20.18
C LYS A 195 2.14 -1.16 18.71
N GLN A 196 3.22 -1.83 18.32
CA GLN A 196 3.37 -2.31 16.93
C GLN A 196 2.25 -3.29 16.53
N ILE A 197 1.88 -4.22 17.42
CA ILE A 197 0.79 -5.17 17.13
C ILE A 197 -0.53 -4.41 16.98
N ASP A 198 -0.81 -3.42 17.82
CA ASP A 198 -2.02 -2.60 17.74
C ASP A 198 -2.19 -1.95 16.34
N PHE A 199 -1.12 -1.36 15.81
CA PHE A 199 -1.11 -0.80 14.46
C PHE A 199 -1.28 -1.88 13.37
N LEU A 200 -0.64 -3.04 13.52
CA LEU A 200 -0.77 -4.15 12.56
C LEU A 200 -2.19 -4.74 12.54
N VAL A 201 -2.84 -4.86 13.69
CA VAL A 201 -4.24 -5.31 13.80
C VAL A 201 -5.20 -4.28 13.22
N ASN A 202 -4.95 -2.98 13.39
CA ASN A 202 -5.74 -1.93 12.74
C ASN A 202 -5.77 -2.06 11.21
N LEU A 203 -4.65 -2.47 10.59
CA LEU A 203 -4.65 -2.76 9.15
C LEU A 203 -5.54 -3.95 8.78
N PHE A 204 -5.63 -4.98 9.63
CA PHE A 204 -6.53 -6.11 9.41
C PHE A 204 -8.00 -5.74 9.55
N GLU A 205 -8.33 -4.83 10.47
CA GLU A 205 -9.66 -4.23 10.57
C GLU A 205 -9.99 -3.51 9.25
N HIS A 206 -9.08 -2.66 8.75
CA HIS A 206 -9.23 -2.02 7.44
C HIS A 206 -9.41 -3.03 6.29
N ILE A 207 -8.63 -4.11 6.24
CA ILE A 207 -8.76 -5.17 5.22
C ILE A 207 -10.13 -5.86 5.31
N SER A 208 -10.62 -6.10 6.53
CA SER A 208 -11.91 -6.75 6.77
C SER A 208 -13.08 -5.87 6.36
N ASP A 209 -12.95 -4.55 6.56
CA ASP A 209 -13.95 -3.53 6.21
C ASP A 209 -13.93 -3.11 4.73
N ARG A 210 -13.22 -3.84 3.87
CA ARG A 210 -13.12 -3.53 2.44
C ARG A 210 -14.51 -3.51 1.77
N PRO A 211 -14.70 -2.69 0.72
CA PRO A 211 -15.93 -2.73 -0.07
C PRO A 211 -16.15 -4.12 -0.67
N LYS A 212 -17.42 -4.53 -0.80
CA LYS A 212 -17.74 -5.80 -1.45
C LYS A 212 -17.31 -5.78 -2.92
N THR A 213 -16.70 -6.88 -3.37
CA THR A 213 -16.35 -7.06 -4.78
C THR A 213 -17.63 -7.19 -5.61
N PRO A 214 -17.79 -6.41 -6.70
CA PRO A 214 -18.94 -6.57 -7.59
C PRO A 214 -18.93 -7.97 -8.23
N THR A 215 -20.10 -8.62 -8.29
CA THR A 215 -20.26 -9.96 -8.88
C THR A 215 -20.26 -9.98 -10.41
N SER A 216 -20.36 -8.81 -11.06
CA SER A 216 -20.21 -8.67 -12.51
C SER A 216 -18.74 -8.67 -12.95
N LYS A 217 -18.47 -8.62 -14.27
CA LYS A 217 -17.12 -8.49 -14.86
C LYS A 217 -16.24 -7.57 -14.02
N LEU A 218 -15.30 -8.18 -13.29
CA LEU A 218 -14.51 -7.49 -12.28
C LEU A 218 -13.69 -6.36 -12.89
N ASN A 219 -13.72 -5.21 -12.22
CA ASN A 219 -12.88 -4.08 -12.55
C ASN A 219 -11.41 -4.47 -12.33
N LYS A 220 -10.61 -4.46 -13.40
CA LYS A 220 -9.20 -4.87 -13.35
C LYS A 220 -8.36 -4.00 -12.41
N ILE A 221 -8.74 -2.75 -12.19
CA ILE A 221 -8.08 -1.85 -11.24
C ILE A 221 -8.35 -2.31 -9.80
N ILE A 222 -9.59 -2.74 -9.51
CA ILE A 222 -9.94 -3.33 -8.20
C ILE A 222 -9.18 -4.63 -7.97
N ILE A 223 -9.09 -5.50 -8.99
CA ILE A 223 -8.31 -6.75 -8.89
C ILE A 223 -6.85 -6.45 -8.53
N GLU A 224 -6.23 -5.46 -9.16
CA GLU A 224 -4.85 -5.07 -8.86
C GLU A 224 -4.69 -4.55 -7.42
N MET A 225 -5.64 -3.73 -6.94
CA MET A 225 -5.66 -3.27 -5.54
C MET A 225 -5.76 -4.45 -4.56
N ILE A 226 -6.62 -5.43 -4.86
CA ILE A 226 -6.79 -6.63 -4.04
C ILE A 226 -5.51 -7.45 -4.04
N GLU A 227 -4.90 -7.68 -5.20
CA GLU A 227 -3.68 -8.48 -5.29
C GLU A 227 -2.54 -7.88 -4.48
N LEU A 228 -2.37 -6.55 -4.52
CA LEU A 228 -1.39 -5.87 -3.68
C LEU A 228 -1.71 -6.01 -2.19
N MET A 229 -2.95 -5.69 -1.78
CA MET A 229 -3.42 -5.84 -0.40
C MET A 229 -3.21 -7.27 0.14
N VAL A 230 -3.49 -8.30 -0.67
CA VAL A 230 -3.32 -9.70 -0.27
C VAL A 230 -1.85 -10.01 0.01
N GLN A 231 -0.92 -9.45 -0.76
CA GLN A 231 0.51 -9.61 -0.48
C GLN A 231 0.90 -8.99 0.87
N ASP A 232 0.33 -7.83 1.21
CA ASP A 232 0.57 -7.20 2.50
C ASP A 232 -0.06 -7.96 3.65
N TYR A 233 -1.27 -8.49 3.47
CA TYR A 233 -1.92 -9.35 4.45
C TYR A 233 -1.00 -10.49 4.90
N PHE A 234 -0.39 -11.21 3.94
CA PHE A 234 0.55 -12.29 4.27
C PHE A 234 1.86 -11.80 4.90
N SER A 235 2.33 -10.62 4.52
CA SER A 235 3.50 -10.01 5.14
C SER A 235 3.22 -9.65 6.60
N VAL A 236 2.05 -9.06 6.86
CA VAL A 236 1.59 -8.63 8.18
C VAL A 236 1.30 -9.81 9.09
N ILE A 237 0.73 -10.92 8.59
CA ILE A 237 0.61 -12.18 9.35
C ILE A 237 1.96 -12.58 9.94
N LYS A 238 3.01 -12.55 9.12
CA LYS A 238 4.37 -12.94 9.55
C LYS A 238 4.92 -11.97 10.60
N LEU A 239 4.71 -10.67 10.40
CA LEU A 239 5.13 -9.63 11.33
C LEU A 239 4.44 -9.76 12.70
N ILE A 240 3.12 -9.96 12.72
CA ILE A 240 2.36 -10.19 13.95
C ILE A 240 2.85 -11.47 14.63
N ARG A 241 3.02 -12.55 13.87
CA ARG A 241 3.50 -13.83 14.40
C ARG A 241 4.85 -13.68 15.11
N ILE A 242 5.84 -13.03 14.50
CA ILE A 242 7.17 -12.83 15.12
C ILE A 242 7.04 -12.06 16.45
N ARG A 243 6.18 -11.05 16.50
CA ARG A 243 5.95 -10.25 17.70
C ARG A 243 5.25 -11.02 18.81
N PHE A 244 4.27 -11.84 18.45
CA PHE A 244 3.61 -12.75 19.38
C PHE A 244 4.55 -13.84 19.92
N GLU A 245 5.43 -14.40 19.07
CA GLU A 245 6.47 -15.33 19.50
C GLU A 245 7.42 -14.67 20.53
N GLU A 246 7.89 -13.45 20.26
CA GLU A 246 8.72 -12.68 21.21
C GLU A 246 7.99 -12.40 22.54
N LEU A 247 6.73 -11.95 22.50
CA LEU A 247 5.96 -11.67 23.71
C LEU A 247 5.73 -12.94 24.55
N ASN A 248 5.53 -14.07 23.90
CA ASN A 248 5.42 -15.37 24.56
C ASN A 248 6.74 -15.78 25.23
N GLU A 249 7.88 -15.59 24.57
CA GLU A 249 9.21 -15.85 25.14
C GLU A 249 9.52 -14.96 26.36
N ARG A 250 9.06 -13.70 26.34
CA ARG A 250 9.18 -12.77 27.46
C ARG A 250 8.26 -13.07 28.63
N VAL A 251 7.38 -14.07 28.51
CA VAL A 251 6.31 -14.35 29.48
C VAL A 251 5.49 -13.08 29.75
N ALA A 252 5.15 -12.35 28.67
CA ALA A 252 4.28 -11.19 28.76
C ALA A 252 2.95 -11.59 29.40
N LYS A 253 2.35 -10.67 30.16
CA LYS A 253 1.16 -10.99 30.95
C LYS A 253 -0.02 -11.27 30.00
N PRO A 254 -0.62 -12.47 30.02
CA PRO A 254 -1.61 -12.86 29.02
C PRO A 254 -2.81 -11.90 28.92
N TYR A 255 -3.23 -11.31 30.05
CA TYR A 255 -4.35 -10.36 30.08
C TYR A 255 -4.10 -9.08 29.25
N GLU A 256 -2.85 -8.69 29.00
CA GLU A 256 -2.51 -7.51 28.19
C GLU A 256 -2.68 -7.79 26.69
N LEU A 257 -2.64 -9.06 26.28
CA LEU A 257 -2.87 -9.50 24.90
C LEU A 257 -4.34 -9.63 24.56
N VAL A 258 -5.19 -9.96 25.52
CA VAL A 258 -6.63 -10.25 25.31
C VAL A 258 -7.33 -9.20 24.44
N PRO A 259 -7.22 -7.88 24.68
CA PRO A 259 -7.94 -6.88 23.87
C PRO A 259 -7.55 -6.90 22.39
N VAL A 260 -6.27 -7.14 22.10
CA VAL A 260 -5.74 -7.19 20.73
C VAL A 260 -6.13 -8.49 20.04
N LEU A 261 -6.12 -9.61 20.79
CA LEU A 261 -6.54 -10.92 20.28
C LEU A 261 -8.03 -10.94 19.92
N GLU A 262 -8.89 -10.31 20.73
CA GLU A 262 -10.33 -10.19 20.45
C GLU A 262 -10.59 -9.40 19.16
N ARG A 263 -9.91 -8.26 18.95
CA ARG A 263 -10.00 -7.49 17.71
C ARG A 263 -9.54 -8.29 16.50
N LEU A 264 -8.45 -9.04 16.65
CA LEU A 264 -7.93 -9.91 15.60
C LEU A 264 -8.92 -11.02 15.23
N GLU A 265 -9.57 -11.64 16.22
CA GLU A 265 -10.62 -12.64 15.98
C GLU A 265 -11.83 -12.07 15.25
N ASN A 266 -12.25 -10.84 15.57
CA ASN A 266 -13.35 -10.17 14.86
C ASN A 266 -13.05 -9.97 13.37
N CYS A 267 -11.77 -9.90 12.98
CA CYS A 267 -11.36 -9.81 11.58
C CYS A 267 -11.34 -11.18 10.86
N LYS A 268 -11.38 -12.30 11.60
CA LYS A 268 -11.06 -13.64 11.09
C LYS A 268 -11.87 -14.04 9.86
N GLU A 269 -13.18 -13.80 9.85
CA GLU A 269 -14.04 -14.13 8.71
C GLU A 269 -13.65 -13.35 7.45
N GLY A 270 -13.42 -12.05 7.58
CA GLY A 270 -13.03 -11.17 6.46
C GLY A 270 -11.65 -11.50 5.89
N LEU A 271 -10.75 -12.03 6.71
CA LEU A 271 -9.38 -12.40 6.33
C LEU A 271 -9.29 -13.83 5.75
N ASN A 272 -10.16 -14.74 6.20
CA ASN A 272 -10.17 -16.14 5.72
C ASN A 272 -10.57 -16.29 4.24
N GLU A 273 -11.15 -15.26 3.62
CA GLU A 273 -11.36 -15.22 2.17
C GLU A 273 -10.06 -15.42 1.38
N PHE A 274 -8.90 -15.07 1.95
CA PHE A 274 -7.60 -15.20 1.30
C PHE A 274 -6.88 -16.54 1.56
N SER A 275 -7.56 -17.48 2.24
CA SER A 275 -7.02 -18.80 2.57
C SER A 275 -6.53 -19.62 1.39
N TRP A 276 -7.09 -19.37 0.20
CA TRP A 276 -6.68 -20.03 -1.04
C TRP A 276 -5.20 -19.82 -1.41
N ARG A 277 -4.56 -18.74 -0.95
CA ARG A 277 -3.16 -18.44 -1.30
C ARG A 277 -2.15 -19.14 -0.40
N SER A 278 -2.44 -19.30 0.89
CA SER A 278 -1.59 -20.06 1.82
C SER A 278 -2.37 -20.53 3.05
N LYS A 279 -3.03 -21.68 2.90
CA LYS A 279 -3.86 -22.28 3.95
C LYS A 279 -3.04 -22.58 5.21
N TYR A 280 -1.88 -23.20 5.05
CA TYR A 280 -1.01 -23.60 6.17
C TYR A 280 -0.58 -22.41 7.03
N LEU A 281 -0.12 -21.32 6.41
CA LEU A 281 0.31 -20.12 7.13
C LEU A 281 -0.85 -19.49 7.94
N ILE A 282 -2.05 -19.50 7.39
CA ILE A 282 -3.24 -18.95 8.05
C ILE A 282 -3.70 -19.85 9.20
N GLU A 283 -3.74 -21.17 9.00
CA GLU A 283 -4.09 -22.12 10.07
C GLU A 283 -3.10 -22.06 11.23
N ASP A 284 -1.80 -22.04 10.93
CA ASP A 284 -0.74 -21.90 11.92
C ASP A 284 -0.85 -20.58 12.69
N PHE A 285 -1.12 -19.48 11.99
CA PHE A 285 -1.32 -18.17 12.60
C PHE A 285 -2.50 -18.18 13.58
N TRP A 286 -3.66 -18.68 13.16
CA TRP A 286 -4.83 -18.75 14.03
C TRP A 286 -4.65 -19.74 15.19
N CYS A 287 -3.89 -20.81 14.99
CA CYS A 287 -3.53 -21.72 16.08
C CYS A 287 -2.69 -21.01 17.16
N LEU A 288 -1.73 -20.17 16.75
CA LEU A 288 -0.97 -19.34 17.69
C LEU A 288 -1.86 -18.34 18.44
N VAL A 289 -2.74 -17.64 17.72
CA VAL A 289 -3.70 -16.68 18.32
C VAL A 289 -4.57 -17.36 19.39
N SER A 290 -5.11 -18.55 19.10
CA SER A 290 -5.90 -19.30 20.07
C SER A 290 -5.08 -19.74 21.29
N LYS A 291 -3.85 -20.23 21.09
CA LYS A 291 -2.97 -20.62 22.20
C LYS A 291 -2.68 -19.46 23.15
N LEU A 292 -2.42 -18.26 22.62
CA LEU A 292 -2.11 -17.08 23.44
C LEU A 292 -3.32 -16.57 24.24
N LYS A 293 -4.54 -16.89 23.80
CA LYS A 293 -5.77 -16.54 24.51
C LYS A 293 -6.09 -17.49 25.66
N ASP A 294 -5.69 -18.76 25.52
CA ASP A 294 -5.90 -19.81 26.52
C ASP A 294 -4.83 -19.83 27.64
N MET A 295 -3.82 -18.96 27.55
CA MET A 295 -2.77 -18.76 28.57
C MET A 295 -3.23 -17.83 29.70
#